data_AF-A0A374CF15-F1
#
_entry.id   AF-A0A374CF15-F1
#
_cell.length_a   1.000
_cell.length_b   1.000
_cell.length_c   1.000
_cell.angle_alpha   90.00
_cell.angle_beta   90.00
_cell.angle_gamma   90.00
#
_symmetry.space_group_name_H-M   'P 1'
#
loop_
_entity.id
_entity.type
_entity.pdbx_description
1 polymer ?
#
loop_
_entity_poly.entity_id
_entity_poly.type
_entity_poly.pdbx_seq_one_letter_code
_entity_poly.pdbx_strand_id
1 'polypeptide(L)'
;MKLSKIGLTAIAATLLISLAAQAKNEMRKAYVFGFASSFNDSTVYITDIQELDSVWFTSKHHFLVSRENYSYQLRDYLANIGEQHRTCMVEYNTDPKKLEKAWNKLYSRYAHNQKKKNNQKQKSELPPFQIKKLTREQFQFQSVAPMDEAMEIEEPVKKVKAKKALKKQRKNK
;
A
#
# COMPACT_ATOMS: atom_id res chain seq x y z
N MET A 1 58.15 25.29 0.59
CA MET A 1 56.75 25.30 1.08
C MET A 1 55.76 25.61 -0.05
N LYS A 2 55.24 24.62 -0.81
CA LYS A 2 54.04 24.81 -1.68
C LYS A 2 53.19 23.54 -1.89
N LEU A 3 53.27 22.53 -1.01
CA LEU A 3 52.47 21.29 -1.12
C LEU A 3 51.24 21.26 -0.18
N SER A 4 51.13 22.21 0.76
CA SER A 4 50.06 22.22 1.76
C SER A 4 48.74 22.84 1.30
N LYS A 5 48.71 23.55 0.16
CA LYS A 5 47.49 24.24 -0.33
C LYS A 5 46.66 23.40 -1.31
N ILE A 6 47.24 22.36 -1.91
CA ILE A 6 46.59 21.53 -2.93
C ILE A 6 45.86 20.34 -2.29
N GLY A 7 46.35 19.85 -1.14
CA GLY A 7 45.69 18.76 -0.41
C GLY A 7 44.37 19.16 0.24
N LEU A 8 44.21 20.43 0.65
CA LEU A 8 43.01 20.91 1.34
C LEU A 8 41.84 21.18 0.37
N THR A 9 42.13 21.55 -0.88
CA THR A 9 41.11 21.80 -1.92
C THR A 9 40.55 20.52 -2.51
N ALA A 10 41.32 19.42 -2.54
CA ALA A 10 40.86 18.12 -3.05
C ALA A 10 39.83 17.44 -2.11
N ILE A 11 39.92 17.67 -0.80
CA ILE A 11 39.00 17.09 0.21
C ILE A 11 37.67 17.86 0.26
N ALA A 12 37.67 19.16 -0.01
CA ALA A 12 36.44 19.96 -0.11
C ALA A 12 35.62 19.61 -1.37
N ALA A 13 36.28 19.18 -2.46
CA ALA A 13 35.61 18.78 -3.70
C ALA A 13 34.92 17.40 -3.63
N THR A 14 35.32 16.53 -2.69
CA THR A 14 34.73 15.18 -2.53
C THR A 14 33.47 15.17 -1.63
N LEU A 15 33.21 16.24 -0.88
CA LEU A 15 32.05 16.34 0.02
C LEU A 15 30.75 16.83 -0.64
N LEU A 16 30.79 17.29 -1.90
CA LEU A 16 29.65 17.94 -2.56
C LEU A 16 28.86 17.04 -3.53
N ILE A 17 29.23 15.76 -3.71
CA ILE A 17 28.62 14.89 -4.75
C ILE A 17 27.52 13.97 -4.21
N SER A 18 27.27 13.94 -2.90
CA SER A 18 26.08 13.24 -2.37
C SER A 18 24.82 14.10 -2.53
N LEU A 19 24.51 14.52 -3.77
CA LEU A 19 23.17 14.96 -4.11
C LEU A 19 22.30 13.71 -4.03
N ALA A 20 21.60 13.54 -2.91
CA ALA A 20 20.59 12.51 -2.78
C ALA A 20 19.59 12.73 -3.92
N ALA A 21 19.67 11.91 -4.97
CA ALA A 21 18.66 11.85 -6.00
C ALA A 21 17.39 11.36 -5.32
N GLN A 22 16.60 12.29 -4.78
CA GLN A 22 15.30 12.01 -4.21
C GLN A 22 14.43 11.60 -5.40
N ALA A 23 14.22 10.30 -5.53
CA ALA A 23 13.57 9.71 -6.68
C ALA A 23 12.08 10.07 -6.62
N LYS A 24 11.72 11.20 -7.24
CA LYS A 24 10.38 11.80 -7.23
C LYS A 24 9.32 10.78 -7.65
N ASN A 25 8.24 10.69 -6.89
CA ASN A 25 7.09 9.85 -7.25
C ASN A 25 6.51 10.31 -8.57
N GLU A 26 6.13 9.36 -9.42
CA GLU A 26 5.61 9.64 -10.74
C GLU A 26 4.09 9.60 -10.73
N MET A 27 3.46 10.67 -11.21
CA MET A 27 2.02 10.70 -11.40
C MET A 27 1.66 10.04 -12.73
N ARG A 28 0.77 9.05 -12.68
CA ARG A 28 0.32 8.30 -13.85
C ARG A 28 -1.15 7.92 -13.70
N LYS A 29 -1.76 7.59 -14.83
CA LYS A 29 -3.08 6.95 -14.87
C LYS A 29 -2.99 5.49 -14.41
N ALA A 30 -3.96 5.06 -13.63
CA ALA A 30 -4.11 3.68 -13.21
C ALA A 30 -5.58 3.25 -13.15
N TYR A 31 -5.77 1.94 -13.14
CA TYR A 31 -7.06 1.31 -12.92
C TYR A 31 -7.04 0.67 -11.54
N VAL A 32 -8.13 0.78 -10.80
CA VAL A 32 -8.28 0.27 -9.43
C VAL A 32 -9.63 -0.41 -9.26
N PHE A 33 -9.66 -1.52 -8.52
CA PHE A 33 -10.91 -2.02 -7.94
C PHE A 33 -10.70 -2.37 -6.46
N GLY A 34 -11.78 -2.29 -5.69
CA GLY A 34 -11.85 -2.66 -4.30
C GLY A 34 -12.51 -4.01 -4.08
N PHE A 35 -12.06 -4.72 -3.05
CA PHE A 35 -12.70 -5.92 -2.56
C PHE A 35 -12.78 -5.86 -1.04
N ALA A 36 -13.92 -6.25 -0.48
CA ALA A 36 -14.11 -6.30 0.96
C ALA A 36 -14.83 -7.57 1.38
N SER A 37 -14.35 -8.18 2.47
CA SER A 37 -14.93 -9.40 3.06
C SER A 37 -14.95 -9.28 4.57
N SER A 38 -15.89 -9.98 5.21
CA SER A 38 -15.92 -10.14 6.67
C SER A 38 -15.58 -11.59 7.04
N PHE A 39 -15.04 -11.78 8.24
CA PHE A 39 -14.98 -13.11 8.86
C PHE A 39 -16.27 -13.46 9.61
N ASN A 40 -17.13 -12.46 9.83
CA ASN A 40 -18.36 -12.62 10.61
C ASN A 40 -19.56 -13.01 9.73
N ASP A 41 -19.45 -12.90 8.41
CA ASP A 41 -20.50 -13.25 7.46
C ASP A 41 -19.94 -13.84 6.16
N SER A 42 -20.84 -14.32 5.29
CA SER A 42 -20.47 -14.79 3.95
C SER A 42 -20.71 -13.73 2.87
N THR A 43 -20.79 -12.44 3.22
CA THR A 43 -21.02 -11.37 2.26
C THR A 43 -19.67 -10.80 1.81
N VAL A 44 -19.51 -10.65 0.51
CA VAL A 44 -18.35 -9.99 -0.08
C VAL A 44 -18.80 -8.84 -0.97
N TYR A 45 -18.05 -7.74 -0.90
CA TYR A 45 -18.25 -6.57 -1.74
C TYR A 45 -17.12 -6.49 -2.76
N ILE A 46 -17.48 -6.19 -4.00
CA ILE A 46 -16.50 -5.92 -5.06
C ILE A 46 -16.94 -4.67 -5.81
N THR A 47 -16.03 -3.73 -6.02
CA THR A 47 -16.34 -2.53 -6.82
C THR A 47 -16.19 -2.82 -8.30
N ASP A 48 -16.81 -1.99 -9.13
CA ASP A 48 -16.39 -1.87 -10.52
C ASP A 48 -14.92 -1.44 -10.63
N ILE A 49 -14.31 -1.74 -11.77
CA ILE A 49 -13.00 -1.18 -12.11
C ILE A 49 -13.17 0.31 -12.40
N GLN A 50 -12.37 1.13 -11.72
CA GLN A 50 -12.36 2.58 -11.83
C GLN A 50 -11.05 3.04 -12.41
N GLU A 51 -11.12 4.09 -13.23
CA GLU A 51 -9.98 4.75 -13.81
C GLU A 51 -9.63 5.97 -12.96
N LEU A 52 -8.37 6.11 -12.57
CA LEU A 52 -7.86 7.24 -11.79
C LEU A 52 -6.70 7.88 -12.56
N ASP A 53 -6.87 9.14 -12.96
CA ASP A 53 -5.88 9.86 -13.78
C ASP A 53 -4.71 10.44 -12.97
N SER A 54 -4.94 10.71 -11.68
CA SER A 54 -3.96 11.33 -10.79
C SER A 54 -3.60 10.40 -9.64
N VAL A 55 -2.80 9.37 -9.91
CA VAL A 55 -2.24 8.53 -8.85
C VAL A 55 -0.72 8.51 -8.91
N TRP A 56 -0.09 8.35 -7.76
CA TRP A 56 1.36 8.39 -7.64
C TRP A 56 1.93 7.00 -7.51
N PHE A 57 3.05 6.77 -8.18
CA PHE A 57 3.80 5.54 -8.10
C PHE A 57 5.20 5.80 -7.55
N THR A 58 5.68 4.88 -6.70
CA THR A 58 7.06 4.90 -6.24
C THR A 58 7.99 4.74 -7.45
N SER A 59 8.98 5.61 -7.57
CA SER A 59 9.95 5.61 -8.67
C SER A 59 10.71 4.29 -8.83
N LYS A 60 11.11 3.65 -7.72
CA LYS A 60 11.98 2.46 -7.72
C LYS A 60 11.26 1.15 -8.04
N HIS A 61 10.03 0.98 -7.54
CA HIS A 61 9.32 -0.30 -7.59
C HIS A 61 7.95 -0.21 -8.28
N HIS A 62 7.57 1.00 -8.74
CA HIS A 62 6.29 1.26 -9.39
C HIS A 62 5.08 0.75 -8.58
N PHE A 63 5.14 0.86 -7.25
CA PHE A 63 4.00 0.61 -6.39
C PHE A 63 3.11 1.84 -6.28
N LEU A 64 1.80 1.61 -6.23
CA LEU A 64 0.83 2.65 -5.95
C LEU A 64 1.09 3.22 -4.54
N VAL A 65 1.33 4.52 -4.48
CA VAL A 65 1.53 5.26 -3.23
C VAL A 65 0.19 5.39 -2.50
N SER A 66 0.22 5.34 -1.17
CA SER A 66 -0.96 5.43 -0.30
C SER A 66 -2.05 4.42 -0.63
N ARG A 67 -1.65 3.20 -1.02
CA ARG A 67 -2.56 2.09 -1.35
C ARG A 67 -3.55 1.80 -0.22
N GLU A 68 -3.07 1.89 1.02
CA GLU A 68 -3.85 1.74 2.25
C GLU A 68 -4.98 2.78 2.34
N ASN A 69 -4.75 4.03 1.92
CA ASN A 69 -5.77 5.08 1.96
C ASN A 69 -6.95 4.76 1.02
N TYR A 70 -6.70 4.17 -0.15
CA TYR A 70 -7.79 3.70 -1.02
C TYR A 70 -8.59 2.57 -0.35
N SER A 71 -7.92 1.68 0.38
CA SER A 71 -8.60 0.62 1.14
C SER A 71 -9.43 1.21 2.29
N TYR A 72 -8.97 2.30 2.91
CA TYR A 72 -9.72 3.05 3.92
C TYR A 72 -10.94 3.76 3.33
N GLN A 73 -10.86 4.34 2.13
CA GLN A 73 -12.03 4.92 1.47
C GLN A 73 -13.16 3.89 1.30
N LEU A 74 -12.82 2.67 0.86
CA LEU A 74 -13.81 1.60 0.75
C LEU A 74 -14.34 1.16 2.12
N ARG A 75 -13.45 1.02 3.11
CA ARG A 75 -13.83 0.68 4.49
C ARG A 75 -14.81 1.69 5.07
N ASP A 76 -14.52 2.97 4.93
CA ASP A 76 -15.29 4.06 5.53
C ASP A 76 -16.64 4.20 4.84
N TYR A 77 -16.68 4.04 3.51
CA TYR A 77 -17.95 3.93 2.77
C TYR A 77 -18.81 2.77 3.28
N LEU A 78 -18.22 1.57 3.41
CA LEU A 78 -18.95 0.40 3.89
C LEU A 78 -19.43 0.58 5.33
N ALA A 79 -18.59 1.14 6.21
CA ALA A 79 -18.98 1.44 7.58
C ALA A 79 -20.18 2.43 7.64
N ASN A 80 -20.18 3.44 6.78
CA ASN A 80 -21.27 4.44 6.70
C ASN A 80 -22.61 3.84 6.26
N ILE A 81 -22.61 2.76 5.48
CA ILE A 81 -23.83 2.03 5.10
C ILE A 81 -24.17 0.88 6.06
N GLY A 82 -23.53 0.81 7.23
CA GLY A 82 -23.77 -0.19 8.28
C GLY A 82 -22.95 -1.48 8.15
N GLU A 83 -22.03 -1.55 7.19
CA GLU A 83 -21.22 -2.73 6.89
C GLU A 83 -19.84 -2.65 7.58
N GLN A 84 -19.87 -2.73 8.91
CA GLN A 84 -18.69 -2.59 9.76
C GLN A 84 -17.77 -3.82 9.76
N HIS A 85 -16.54 -3.65 10.26
CA HIS A 85 -15.55 -4.72 10.46
C HIS A 85 -15.17 -5.53 9.21
N ARG A 86 -15.29 -4.92 8.03
CA ARG A 86 -14.87 -5.54 6.77
C ARG A 86 -13.39 -5.33 6.51
N THR A 87 -12.68 -6.42 6.19
CA THR A 87 -11.32 -6.37 5.68
C THR A 87 -11.38 -5.90 4.22
N CYS A 88 -10.88 -4.70 3.97
CA CYS A 88 -10.90 -4.06 2.66
C CYS A 88 -9.51 -4.10 2.03
N MET A 89 -9.45 -4.40 0.74
CA MET A 89 -8.26 -4.31 -0.07
C MET A 89 -8.55 -3.60 -1.38
N VAL A 90 -7.50 -3.05 -1.98
CA VAL A 90 -7.53 -2.58 -3.36
C VAL A 90 -6.49 -3.30 -4.20
N GLU A 91 -6.87 -3.59 -5.43
CA GLU A 91 -5.98 -4.09 -6.48
C GLU A 91 -5.91 -3.04 -7.57
N TYR A 92 -4.72 -2.86 -8.14
CA TYR A 92 -4.47 -1.83 -9.15
C TYR A 92 -3.59 -2.35 -10.28
N ASN A 93 -3.72 -1.72 -11.44
CA ASN A 93 -2.80 -1.94 -12.55
C ASN A 93 -2.80 -0.71 -13.48
N THR A 94 -1.69 -0.45 -14.13
CA THR A 94 -1.64 0.55 -15.22
C THR A 94 -2.22 -0.01 -16.52
N ASP A 95 -2.25 -1.33 -16.69
CA ASP A 95 -2.87 -2.02 -17.82
C ASP A 95 -4.29 -2.48 -17.44
N PRO A 96 -5.35 -1.94 -18.09
CA PRO A 96 -6.73 -2.26 -17.75
C PRO A 96 -7.05 -3.74 -18.00
N LYS A 97 -6.44 -4.38 -19.01
CA LYS A 97 -6.70 -5.79 -19.33
C LYS A 97 -6.15 -6.73 -18.26
N LYS A 98 -5.00 -6.38 -17.67
CA LYS A 98 -4.43 -7.15 -16.55
C LYS A 98 -5.31 -7.03 -15.31
N LEU A 99 -5.81 -5.83 -15.02
CA LEU A 99 -6.70 -5.63 -13.89
C LEU A 99 -8.05 -6.33 -14.09
N GLU A 100 -8.62 -6.25 -15.30
CA GLU A 100 -9.85 -6.95 -15.65
C GLU A 100 -9.72 -8.47 -15.47
N LYS A 101 -8.58 -9.05 -15.85
CA LYS A 101 -8.29 -10.47 -15.59
C LYS A 101 -8.22 -10.79 -14.11
N ALA A 102 -7.60 -9.93 -13.30
CA ALA A 102 -7.51 -10.09 -11.85
C ALA A 102 -8.90 -10.00 -11.19
N TRP A 103 -9.71 -9.02 -11.61
CA TRP A 103 -11.10 -8.84 -11.19
C TRP A 103 -11.94 -10.07 -11.52
N ASN A 104 -11.92 -10.53 -12.77
CA ASN A 104 -12.68 -11.70 -13.22
C ASN A 104 -12.27 -12.97 -12.47
N LYS A 105 -10.97 -13.15 -12.22
CA LYS A 105 -10.45 -14.29 -11.44
C LYS A 105 -10.93 -14.25 -9.99
N LEU A 106 -10.95 -13.06 -9.38
CA LEU A 106 -11.45 -12.89 -8.01
C LEU A 106 -12.96 -13.14 -7.96
N TYR A 107 -13.74 -12.48 -8.81
CA TYR A 107 -15.18 -12.65 -8.91
C TYR A 107 -15.56 -14.12 -9.10
N SER A 108 -14.91 -14.80 -10.05
CA SER A 108 -15.16 -16.22 -10.33
C SER A 108 -14.85 -17.11 -9.12
N ARG A 109 -13.81 -16.81 -8.34
CA ARG A 109 -13.50 -17.59 -7.12
C ARG A 109 -14.63 -17.55 -6.10
N TYR A 110 -15.22 -16.38 -5.86
CA TYR A 110 -16.33 -16.24 -4.93
C TYR A 110 -17.66 -16.72 -5.53
N ALA A 111 -17.84 -16.56 -6.84
CA ALA A 111 -19.06 -17.01 -7.54
C ALA A 111 -19.09 -18.54 -7.72
N HIS A 112 -17.95 -19.20 -7.93
CA HIS A 112 -17.90 -20.65 -8.12
C HIS A 112 -18.23 -21.46 -6.86
N ASN A 113 -18.06 -20.88 -5.67
CA ASN A 113 -18.57 -21.48 -4.42
C ASN A 113 -20.11 -21.61 -4.40
N GLN A 114 -20.83 -20.99 -5.34
CA GLN A 114 -22.28 -21.12 -5.51
C GLN A 114 -22.69 -22.27 -6.45
N LYS A 115 -21.78 -22.81 -7.27
CA LYS A 115 -22.11 -23.88 -8.23
C LYS A 115 -21.80 -25.25 -7.63
N LYS A 116 -22.85 -25.96 -7.21
CA LYS A 116 -22.80 -27.40 -6.93
C LYS A 116 -22.18 -28.11 -8.14
N LYS A 117 -21.01 -28.73 -7.95
CA LYS A 117 -20.47 -29.70 -8.90
C LYS A 117 -21.37 -30.93 -8.87
N ASN A 118 -21.95 -31.25 -10.02
CA ASN A 118 -22.55 -32.55 -10.27
C ASN A 118 -21.53 -33.65 -9.92
N ASN A 119 -21.92 -34.52 -8.98
CA ASN A 119 -21.41 -35.88 -8.72
C ASN A 119 -19.94 -36.13 -8.33
N GLN A 120 -19.17 -35.15 -7.87
CA GLN A 120 -17.97 -35.44 -7.08
C GLN A 120 -17.92 -34.57 -5.83
N LYS A 121 -18.11 -35.21 -4.67
CA LYS A 121 -18.03 -34.64 -3.32
C LYS A 121 -16.59 -34.18 -3.04
N GLN A 122 -16.21 -33.02 -3.56
CA GLN A 122 -15.31 -32.13 -2.83
C GLN A 122 -16.21 -31.05 -2.25
N LYS A 123 -16.52 -31.19 -0.95
CA LYS A 123 -17.19 -30.16 -0.17
C LYS A 123 -16.33 -28.91 -0.30
N SER A 124 -16.84 -27.86 -0.96
CA SER A 124 -16.21 -26.55 -0.81
C SER A 124 -16.18 -26.26 0.69
N GLU A 125 -14.98 -26.07 1.24
CA GLU A 125 -14.80 -25.79 2.67
C GLU A 125 -15.40 -24.43 3.05
N LEU A 126 -15.70 -23.58 2.06
CA LEU A 126 -16.18 -22.23 2.25
C LEU A 126 -17.72 -22.14 2.07
N PRO A 127 -18.40 -21.32 2.89
CA PRO A 127 -19.83 -21.10 2.76
C PRO A 127 -20.17 -20.43 1.41
N PRO A 128 -21.40 -20.60 0.91
CA PRO A 128 -21.87 -19.86 -0.26
C PRO A 128 -21.78 -18.35 0.01
N PHE A 129 -20.93 -17.64 -0.74
CA PHE A 129 -20.73 -16.21 -0.58
C PHE A 129 -21.78 -15.38 -1.31
N GLN A 130 -22.40 -14.41 -0.62
CA GLN A 130 -23.26 -13.41 -1.24
C GLN A 130 -22.38 -12.29 -1.81
N ILE A 131 -22.33 -12.17 -3.13
CA ILE A 131 -21.54 -11.13 -3.80
C ILE A 131 -22.41 -9.90 -4.02
N LYS A 132 -22.02 -8.78 -3.41
CA LYS A 132 -22.60 -7.46 -3.66
C LYS A 132 -21.63 -6.64 -4.52
N LYS A 133 -22.09 -6.22 -5.69
CA LYS A 133 -21.31 -5.34 -6.56
C LYS A 133 -21.59 -3.88 -6.19
N LEU A 134 -20.55 -3.08 -6.06
CA LEU A 134 -20.65 -1.63 -5.88
C LEU A 134 -20.39 -0.95 -7.21
N THR A 135 -21.41 -0.30 -7.73
CA THR A 135 -21.30 0.43 -9.00
C THR A 135 -20.60 1.77 -8.80
N ARG A 136 -20.17 2.40 -9.90
CA ARG A 136 -19.53 3.73 -9.86
C ARG A 136 -20.44 4.83 -9.32
N GLU A 137 -21.76 4.66 -9.39
CA GLU A 137 -22.72 5.62 -8.82
C GLU A 137 -22.78 5.51 -7.30
N GLN A 138 -22.47 4.34 -6.74
CA GLN A 138 -22.52 4.09 -5.30
C GLN A 138 -21.21 4.48 -4.62
N PHE A 139 -20.08 4.19 -5.25
CA PHE A 139 -18.76 4.41 -4.65
C PHE A 139 -17.71 4.76 -5.71
N GLN A 140 -16.93 5.80 -5.45
CA GLN A 140 -15.81 6.22 -6.28
C GLN A 140 -14.56 6.46 -5.44
N PHE A 141 -13.42 5.95 -5.90
CA PHE A 141 -12.13 6.23 -5.29
C PHE A 141 -11.71 7.67 -5.57
N GLN A 142 -11.13 8.29 -4.54
CA GLN A 142 -10.50 9.59 -4.64
C GLN A 142 -8.98 9.42 -4.67
N SER A 143 -8.33 10.14 -5.59
CA SER A 143 -6.88 10.21 -5.67
C SER A 143 -6.26 10.71 -4.38
N VAL A 144 -5.20 10.03 -3.93
CA VAL A 144 -4.47 10.40 -2.72
C VAL A 144 -3.09 10.89 -3.12
N ALA A 145 -2.81 12.16 -2.85
CA ALA A 145 -1.48 12.72 -3.06
C ALA A 145 -0.49 12.15 -2.03
N PRO A 146 0.77 11.90 -2.41
CA PRO A 146 1.83 11.62 -1.46
C PRO A 146 1.89 12.79 -0.49
N MET A 147 1.79 12.51 0.81
CA MET A 147 2.16 13.49 1.82
C MET A 147 3.64 13.76 1.61
N ASP A 148 4.02 15.02 1.36
CA ASP A 148 5.44 15.38 1.29
C ASP A 148 6.07 14.91 2.60
N GLU A 149 7.01 13.96 2.53
CA GLU A 149 7.79 13.47 3.67
C GLU A 149 8.73 14.58 4.17
N ALA A 150 8.19 15.72 4.58
CA ALA A 150 8.88 16.72 5.37
C ALA A 150 8.55 16.42 6.85
N MET A 151 9.47 15.68 7.48
CA MET A 151 9.58 15.47 8.93
C MET A 151 8.49 14.65 9.62
N GLU A 152 8.68 13.33 9.65
CA GLU A 152 8.65 12.58 10.92
C GLU A 152 9.84 11.62 10.97
N ILE A 153 11.04 12.21 11.10
CA ILE A 153 12.07 11.52 11.87
C ILE A 153 11.60 11.67 13.31
N GLU A 154 10.84 10.69 13.82
CA GLU A 154 10.77 10.50 15.26
C GLU A 154 12.23 10.44 15.74
N GLU A 155 12.66 11.48 16.46
CA GLU A 155 13.99 11.51 17.05
C GLU A 155 14.18 10.19 17.81
N PRO A 156 15.21 9.37 17.51
CA PRO A 156 15.42 8.16 18.26
C PRO A 156 15.67 8.55 19.71
N VAL A 157 14.64 8.32 20.53
CA VAL A 157 14.62 8.55 21.99
C VAL A 157 15.94 8.09 22.56
N LYS A 158 16.61 9.02 23.27
CA LYS A 158 17.90 8.95 23.96
C LYS A 158 18.10 7.69 24.83
N LYS A 159 18.14 6.49 24.26
CA LYS A 159 18.34 5.21 24.98
C LYS A 159 19.70 4.55 24.73
N VAL A 160 20.58 5.17 23.94
CA VAL A 160 21.94 4.63 23.69
C VAL A 160 23.01 5.22 24.62
N LYS A 161 22.80 6.42 25.20
CA LYS A 161 23.81 7.03 26.09
C LYS A 161 23.79 6.48 27.52
N ALA A 162 22.67 5.93 28.01
CA ALA A 162 22.61 5.32 29.35
C ALA A 162 23.34 3.96 29.45
N LYS A 163 23.41 3.16 28.36
CA LYS A 163 24.08 1.86 28.38
C LYS A 163 25.62 1.93 28.33
N LYS A 164 26.20 3.05 27.86
CA LYS A 164 27.67 3.24 27.85
C LYS A 164 28.22 3.77 29.18
N ALA A 165 27.42 4.46 29.99
CA ALA A 165 27.83 4.89 31.33
C ALA A 165 27.94 3.72 32.33
N LEU A 166 26.99 2.76 32.27
CA LEU A 166 26.99 1.61 33.20
C LEU A 166 28.11 0.60 32.94
N LYS A 167 28.65 0.54 31.72
CA LYS A 167 29.73 -0.40 31.35
C LYS A 167 31.13 0.12 31.71
N LYS A 168 31.27 1.42 32.02
CA LYS A 168 32.56 2.02 32.44
C LYS A 168 32.77 1.99 33.95
N GLN A 169 31.70 1.81 34.76
CA GLN A 169 31.82 1.67 36.22
C GLN A 169 32.09 0.22 36.70
N ARG A 170 31.85 -0.82 35.89
CA ARG A 170 32.16 -2.22 36.25
C ARG A 170 33.59 -2.68 35.91
N LYS A 171 34.44 -1.78 35.41
CA LYS A 171 35.85 -2.09 35.09
C LYS A 171 36.88 -1.51 36.08
N ASN A 172 36.43 -0.76 37.09
CA ASN A 172 37.29 -0.16 38.12
C ASN A 172 36.90 -0.58 39.55
N LYS A 173 36.46 -1.83 39.74
CA LYS A 173 36.40 -2.44 41.07
C LYS A 173 37.10 -3.78 41.05
#